data_AF-A0A3P6QQI1-F1
#
_entry.id   AF-A0A3P6QQI1-F1
#
_cell.length_a   1.000
_cell.length_b   1.000
_cell.length_c   1.000
_cell.angle_alpha   90.00
_cell.angle_beta   90.00
_cell.angle_gamma   90.00
#
_symmetry.space_group_name_H-M   'P 1'
#
loop_
_entity.id
_entity.type
_entity.pdbx_description
1 polymer ?
#
loop_
_entity_poly.entity_id
_entity_poly.type
_entity_poly.pdbx_seq_one_letter_code
_entity_poly.pdbx_strand_id
1 'polypeptide(L)'
;MGRRGIFPDASEDPVIQIANMVKVEGESVPFIRNCFVLGTCAPVIGSEIIECKSEQDLLERWAEFIRVVDPDILTGYNILNFDLPYILDRAKVLKLPSVAMLGRQKDRASGVRDAPISSKQMGSRVNKSIDIHGRIIFDVLQVVLRDYKLRSYTLNSVSYHFLAEQKEDVAYSFIPELQKGDDYSRRRLAVYCMKDAALPLKLLEKLLSVINYMEMARVTGVPLNYLLTRGQQIKILSMMLRKCKANHFFLPVIDVQGGDAERYKLLLTEMIISIIS
;
A
#
# COMPACT_ATOMS: atom_id res chain seq x y z
N MET A 1 19.40 -13.07 9.67
CA MET A 1 18.56 -13.94 8.78
C MET A 1 17.39 -14.40 9.63
N GLY A 2 16.16 -14.21 9.15
CA GLY A 2 14.91 -14.38 9.90
C GLY A 2 14.94 -15.43 11.00
N ARG A 3 14.71 -15.01 12.24
CA ARG A 3 14.64 -15.92 13.40
C ARG A 3 13.37 -16.78 13.33
N ARG A 4 13.49 -18.09 13.53
CA ARG A 4 12.34 -19.02 13.45
C ARG A 4 11.27 -18.66 14.48
N GLY A 5 10.04 -18.48 14.02
CA GLY A 5 8.89 -18.18 14.88
C GLY A 5 8.80 -16.74 15.38
N ILE A 6 9.72 -15.85 14.97
CA ILE A 6 9.73 -14.43 15.36
C ILE A 6 9.42 -13.59 14.12
N PHE A 7 8.57 -12.59 14.31
CA PHE A 7 8.29 -11.61 13.25
C PHE A 7 9.59 -10.84 12.90
N PRO A 8 9.86 -10.57 11.61
CA PRO A 8 11.12 -9.97 11.21
C PRO A 8 11.33 -8.59 11.86
N ASP A 9 12.54 -8.36 12.35
CA ASP A 9 12.98 -7.11 12.98
C ASP A 9 14.01 -6.42 12.07
N ALA A 10 13.77 -5.17 11.68
CA ALA A 10 14.68 -4.43 10.81
C ALA A 10 16.09 -4.23 11.42
N SER A 11 16.24 -4.37 12.74
CA SER A 11 17.53 -4.27 13.42
C SER A 11 18.42 -5.50 13.19
N GLU A 12 17.81 -6.68 13.06
CA GLU A 12 18.54 -7.96 13.05
C GLU A 12 18.39 -8.74 11.73
N ASP A 13 17.23 -8.65 11.12
CA ASP A 13 16.85 -9.46 9.96
C ASP A 13 17.11 -8.68 8.66
N PRO A 14 17.91 -9.24 7.72
CA PRO A 14 18.25 -8.56 6.49
C PRO A 14 17.13 -8.67 5.44
N VAL A 15 17.04 -7.67 4.58
CA VAL A 15 16.29 -7.74 3.32
C VAL A 15 17.08 -8.60 2.33
N ILE A 16 16.43 -9.64 1.81
CA ILE A 16 17.09 -10.63 0.95
C ILE A 16 16.66 -10.54 -0.52
N GLN A 17 15.44 -10.07 -0.79
CA GLN A 17 14.90 -9.93 -2.14
C GLN A 17 13.92 -8.76 -2.21
N ILE A 18 13.90 -8.03 -3.32
CA ILE A 18 12.88 -7.02 -3.63
C ILE A 18 12.44 -7.20 -5.08
N ALA A 19 11.18 -7.59 -5.28
CA ALA A 19 10.59 -7.71 -6.61
C ALA A 19 9.81 -6.43 -6.98
N ASN A 20 9.91 -6.02 -8.24
CA ASN A 20 9.19 -4.86 -8.77
C ASN A 20 8.47 -5.24 -10.08
N MET A 21 7.24 -4.78 -10.19
CA MET A 21 6.43 -4.84 -11.40
C MET A 21 6.03 -3.40 -11.74
N VAL A 22 6.48 -2.89 -12.89
CA VAL A 22 6.17 -1.52 -13.32
C VAL A 22 5.33 -1.57 -14.59
N LYS A 23 4.22 -0.85 -14.54
CA LYS A 23 3.17 -0.86 -15.56
C LYS A 23 2.68 0.57 -15.76
N VAL A 24 2.33 0.91 -17.00
CA VAL A 24 1.58 2.14 -17.31
C VAL A 24 0.09 1.87 -17.09
N GLU A 25 -0.59 2.77 -16.37
CA GLU A 25 -2.03 2.65 -16.14
C GLU A 25 -2.79 2.56 -17.48
N GLY A 26 -3.66 1.57 -17.62
CA GLY A 26 -4.41 1.30 -18.86
C GLY A 26 -3.75 0.30 -19.82
N GLU A 27 -2.46 -0.01 -19.69
CA GLU A 27 -1.86 -1.14 -20.42
C GLU A 27 -2.30 -2.47 -19.80
N SER A 28 -2.04 -3.61 -20.44
CA SER A 28 -2.39 -4.93 -19.91
C SER A 28 -1.22 -5.64 -19.23
N VAL A 29 0.02 -5.25 -19.54
CA VAL A 29 1.23 -5.94 -19.09
C VAL A 29 2.24 -4.97 -18.48
N PRO A 30 2.93 -5.35 -17.40
CA PRO A 30 4.06 -4.56 -16.91
C PRO A 30 5.24 -4.64 -17.88
N PHE A 31 5.84 -3.49 -18.16
CA PHE A 31 7.00 -3.33 -19.04
C PHE A 31 8.34 -3.55 -18.32
N ILE A 32 8.38 -3.40 -16.99
CA ILE A 32 9.50 -3.86 -16.16
C ILE A 32 9.01 -4.95 -15.22
N ARG A 33 9.76 -6.06 -15.20
CA ARG A 33 9.61 -7.16 -14.27
C ARG A 33 10.99 -7.53 -13.79
N ASN A 34 11.34 -7.14 -12.56
CA ASN A 34 12.65 -7.45 -12.02
C ASN A 34 12.61 -7.89 -10.57
N CYS A 35 13.69 -8.53 -10.13
CA CYS A 35 13.90 -8.91 -8.75
C CYS A 35 15.35 -8.68 -8.36
N PHE A 36 15.58 -7.80 -7.39
CA PHE A 36 16.87 -7.65 -6.73
C PHE A 36 17.02 -8.80 -5.74
N VAL A 37 18.12 -9.54 -5.83
CA VAL A 37 18.36 -10.74 -5.00
C VAL A 37 19.72 -10.64 -4.32
N LEU A 38 19.76 -10.90 -3.02
CA LEU A 38 21.01 -11.02 -2.27
C LEU A 38 21.68 -12.37 -2.60
N GLY A 39 22.87 -12.31 -3.21
CA GLY A 39 23.59 -13.50 -3.70
C GLY A 39 23.20 -13.90 -5.13
N THR A 40 23.67 -15.07 -5.57
CA THR A 40 23.45 -15.56 -6.95
C THR A 40 22.06 -16.17 -7.11
N CYS A 41 21.44 -16.07 -8.28
CA CYS A 41 20.10 -16.59 -8.51
C CYS A 41 19.95 -17.09 -9.93
N ALA A 42 19.45 -18.31 -10.09
CA ALA A 42 19.20 -18.88 -11.40
C ALA A 42 18.15 -18.03 -12.16
N PRO A 43 18.27 -17.88 -13.49
CA PRO A 43 17.44 -16.96 -14.25
C PRO A 43 15.94 -17.32 -14.18
N VAL A 44 15.10 -16.28 -14.18
CA VAL A 44 13.64 -16.43 -14.27
C VAL A 44 13.16 -15.94 -15.62
N ILE A 45 12.45 -16.79 -16.34
CA ILE A 45 11.96 -16.49 -17.69
C ILE A 45 11.00 -15.29 -17.64
N GLY A 46 11.26 -14.29 -18.48
CA GLY A 46 10.42 -13.10 -18.61
C GLY A 46 10.62 -12.05 -17.51
N SER A 47 11.65 -12.20 -16.66
CA SER A 47 12.02 -11.22 -15.63
C SER A 47 13.53 -11.02 -15.58
N GLU A 48 13.96 -9.81 -15.25
CA GLU A 48 15.35 -9.49 -14.99
C GLU A 48 15.72 -9.81 -13.54
N ILE A 49 16.76 -10.61 -13.33
CA ILE A 49 17.29 -10.92 -12.01
C ILE A 49 18.55 -10.09 -11.79
N ILE A 50 18.53 -9.25 -10.75
CA ILE A 50 19.62 -8.34 -10.40
C ILE A 50 20.31 -8.90 -9.16
N GLU A 51 21.44 -9.57 -9.36
CA GLU A 51 22.22 -10.14 -8.27
C GLU A 51 23.01 -9.05 -7.52
N CYS A 52 22.82 -8.98 -6.21
CA CYS A 52 23.44 -8.02 -5.31
C CYS A 52 24.42 -8.72 -4.38
N LYS A 53 25.61 -8.15 -4.22
CA LYS A 53 26.70 -8.77 -3.45
C LYS A 53 26.52 -8.63 -1.94
N SER A 54 25.84 -7.57 -1.52
CA SER A 54 25.55 -7.27 -0.13
C SER A 54 24.14 -6.68 0.00
N GLU A 55 23.62 -6.65 1.23
CA GLU A 55 22.34 -6.02 1.51
C GLU A 55 22.36 -4.51 1.22
N GLN A 56 23.49 -3.86 1.49
CA GLN A 56 23.68 -2.44 1.19
C GLN A 56 23.56 -2.18 -0.32
N ASP A 57 24.26 -2.99 -1.13
CA ASP A 57 24.18 -2.92 -2.61
C ASP A 57 22.74 -3.15 -3.10
N LEU A 58 22.02 -4.09 -2.50
CA LEU A 58 20.62 -4.36 -2.80
C LEU A 58 19.73 -3.14 -2.54
N LEU A 59 19.81 -2.54 -1.34
CA LEU A 59 18.97 -1.41 -0.96
C LEU A 59 19.31 -0.13 -1.74
N GLU A 60 20.59 0.14 -1.97
CA GLU A 60 21.04 1.32 -2.72
C GLU A 60 20.63 1.24 -4.18
N ARG A 61 20.81 0.08 -4.84
CA ARG A 61 20.37 -0.15 -6.21
C ARG A 61 18.86 -0.11 -6.35
N TRP A 62 18.11 -0.65 -5.38
CA TRP A 62 16.65 -0.52 -5.40
C TRP A 62 16.21 0.94 -5.27
N ALA A 63 16.82 1.71 -4.37
CA ALA A 63 16.50 3.14 -4.23
C ALA A 63 16.87 3.94 -5.49
N GLU A 64 17.98 3.60 -6.15
CA GLU A 64 18.36 4.17 -7.44
C GLU A 64 17.36 3.81 -8.54
N PHE A 65 16.94 2.55 -8.60
CA PHE A 65 15.91 2.09 -9.52
C PHE A 65 14.61 2.90 -9.38
N ILE A 66 14.13 3.14 -8.16
CA ILE A 66 12.93 3.99 -7.93
C ILE A 66 13.15 5.42 -8.46
N ARG A 67 14.35 6.00 -8.28
CA ARG A 67 14.65 7.34 -8.78
C ARG A 67 14.74 7.40 -10.32
N VAL A 68 15.31 6.36 -10.94
CA VAL A 68 15.51 6.28 -12.40
C VAL A 68 14.20 5.98 -13.12
N VAL A 69 13.41 5.03 -12.63
CA VAL A 69 12.10 4.68 -13.20
C VAL A 69 11.09 5.81 -12.98
N ASP A 70 11.25 6.58 -11.90
CA ASP A 70 10.40 7.71 -11.51
C ASP A 70 8.89 7.40 -11.48
N PRO A 71 8.42 6.38 -10.73
CA PRO A 71 7.01 6.02 -10.70
C PRO A 71 6.13 7.11 -10.05
N ASP A 72 4.99 7.42 -10.67
CA ASP A 72 4.01 8.37 -10.10
C ASP A 72 3.26 7.79 -8.90
N ILE A 73 2.92 6.49 -8.96
CA ILE A 73 2.20 5.76 -7.92
C ILE A 73 3.06 4.59 -7.45
N LEU A 74 3.34 4.55 -6.15
CA LEU A 74 3.91 3.39 -5.47
C LEU A 74 2.77 2.57 -4.88
N THR A 75 2.60 1.34 -5.36
CA THR A 75 1.56 0.42 -4.92
C THR A 75 2.13 -0.93 -4.52
N GLY A 76 1.30 -1.74 -3.86
CA GLY A 76 1.62 -3.03 -3.29
C GLY A 76 0.56 -3.42 -2.27
N TYR A 77 0.83 -4.46 -1.50
CA TYR A 77 -0.10 -4.96 -0.48
C TYR A 77 0.55 -4.85 0.90
N ASN A 78 0.01 -3.97 1.76
CA ASN A 78 0.55 -3.67 3.09
C ASN A 78 1.89 -2.91 3.10
N ILE A 79 2.25 -2.24 2.00
CA ILE A 79 3.49 -1.49 1.86
C ILE A 79 3.61 -0.33 2.85
N LEU A 80 2.50 0.25 3.30
CA LEU A 80 2.50 1.37 4.25
C LEU A 80 2.87 0.93 5.66
N ASN A 81 2.44 -0.26 6.09
CA ASN A 81 2.65 -0.73 7.46
C ASN A 81 3.80 -1.72 7.59
N PHE A 82 4.30 -2.29 6.48
CA PHE A 82 5.39 -3.26 6.49
C PHE A 82 6.56 -2.88 5.58
N ASP A 83 6.42 -2.99 4.25
CA ASP A 83 7.56 -2.97 3.33
C ASP A 83 8.38 -1.67 3.38
N LEU A 84 7.72 -0.51 3.17
CA LEU A 84 8.41 0.77 3.16
C LEU A 84 8.98 1.16 4.54
N PRO A 85 8.24 1.01 5.67
CA PRO A 85 8.83 1.23 6.98
C PRO A 85 10.02 0.33 7.26
N TYR A 86 9.92 -0.96 6.90
CA TYR A 86 10.99 -1.93 7.12
C TYR A 86 12.25 -1.55 6.34
N ILE A 87 12.12 -1.19 5.06
CA ILE A 87 13.25 -0.74 4.23
C ILE A 87 13.88 0.53 4.81
N LEU A 88 13.07 1.52 5.21
CA LEU A 88 13.58 2.78 5.75
C LEU A 88 14.26 2.59 7.11
N ASP A 89 13.71 1.75 7.98
CA ASP A 89 14.31 1.46 9.28
C ASP A 89 15.58 0.61 9.12
N ARG A 90 15.60 -0.35 8.19
CA ARG A 90 16.79 -1.13 7.85
C ARG A 90 17.91 -0.26 7.29
N ALA A 91 17.56 0.69 6.43
CA ALA A 91 18.51 1.68 5.90
C ALA A 91 19.14 2.53 7.01
N LYS A 92 18.38 2.91 8.05
CA LYS A 92 18.94 3.62 9.22
C LYS A 92 19.94 2.75 9.98
N VAL A 93 19.60 1.48 10.22
CA VAL A 93 20.47 0.51 10.92
C VAL A 93 21.79 0.34 10.16
N LEU A 94 21.72 0.23 8.83
CA LEU A 94 22.89 0.07 7.95
C LEU A 94 23.58 1.40 7.60
N LYS A 95 23.08 2.54 8.09
CA LYS A 95 23.59 3.89 7.84
C LYS A 95 23.63 4.27 6.34
N LEU A 96 22.57 3.96 5.61
CA LEU A 96 22.38 4.22 4.18
C LEU A 96 21.38 5.37 3.94
N PRO A 97 21.77 6.65 4.12
CA PRO A 97 20.85 7.78 3.97
C PRO A 97 20.31 7.93 2.54
N SER A 98 21.06 7.47 1.53
CA SER A 98 20.69 7.46 0.11
C SER A 98 19.40 6.67 -0.18
N VAL A 99 19.10 5.65 0.64
CA VAL A 99 17.90 4.80 0.51
C VAL A 99 16.65 5.54 0.96
N ALA A 100 16.77 6.50 1.90
CA ALA A 100 15.64 7.32 2.32
C ALA A 100 15.25 8.39 1.27
N MET A 101 16.10 8.66 0.28
CA MET A 101 15.89 9.67 -0.76
C MET A 101 15.06 9.09 -1.94
N LEU A 102 13.82 8.67 -1.64
CA LEU A 102 12.89 8.07 -2.61
C LEU A 102 12.00 9.11 -3.32
N GLY A 103 11.81 10.28 -2.71
CA GLY A 103 10.98 11.36 -3.28
C GLY A 103 11.63 12.06 -4.47
N ARG A 104 10.83 12.83 -5.20
CA ARG A 104 11.30 13.72 -6.28
C ARG A 104 12.03 14.97 -5.73
N GLN A 105 11.79 15.32 -4.47
CA GLN A 105 12.50 16.40 -3.79
C GLN A 105 13.86 15.92 -3.26
N LYS A 106 14.94 16.36 -3.91
CA LYS A 106 16.31 15.91 -3.63
C LYS A 106 16.85 16.29 -2.25
N ASP A 107 16.29 17.32 -1.61
CA ASP A 107 16.75 17.82 -0.32
C ASP A 107 15.94 17.30 0.87
N ARG A 108 15.01 16.34 0.63
CA ARG A 108 14.12 15.84 1.67
C ARG A 108 14.03 14.32 1.68
N ALA A 109 14.52 13.73 2.78
CA ALA A 109 14.39 12.30 3.03
C ALA A 109 12.93 11.89 3.29
N SER A 110 12.60 10.68 2.88
CA SER A 110 11.32 10.05 3.17
C SER A 110 11.26 9.65 4.63
N GLY A 111 10.16 9.98 5.30
CA GLY A 111 9.99 9.75 6.73
C GLY A 111 8.73 8.96 7.01
N VAL A 112 8.81 8.08 8.01
CA VAL A 112 7.66 7.37 8.58
C VAL A 112 7.15 8.16 9.79
N ARG A 113 5.85 8.35 9.88
CA ARG A 113 5.16 8.97 11.02
C ARG A 113 3.97 8.12 11.39
N ASP A 114 3.67 8.02 12.68
CA ASP A 114 2.43 7.38 13.10
C ASP A 114 1.25 8.31 12.81
N ALA A 115 0.21 7.76 12.20
CA ALA A 115 -1.01 8.46 11.85
C ALA A 115 -2.21 7.69 12.45
N PRO A 116 -2.59 7.98 13.71
CA PRO A 116 -3.77 7.38 14.29
C PRO A 116 -5.02 7.83 13.52
N ILE A 117 -5.79 6.87 13.03
CA ILE A 117 -7.08 7.11 12.40
C ILE A 117 -8.15 6.47 13.28
N SER A 118 -9.04 7.30 13.81
CA SER A 118 -10.20 6.84 14.59
C SER A 118 -11.48 7.38 13.96
N SER A 119 -12.39 6.47 13.60
CA SER A 119 -13.77 6.84 13.23
C SER A 119 -14.73 5.71 13.55
N LYS A 120 -16.01 6.05 13.81
CA LYS A 120 -17.05 5.05 14.12
C LYS A 120 -17.23 4.01 13.00
N GLN A 121 -17.01 4.39 11.75
CA GLN A 121 -17.16 3.49 10.59
C GLN A 121 -15.92 2.64 10.31
N MET A 122 -14.71 3.19 10.54
CA MET A 122 -13.44 2.49 10.22
C MET A 122 -12.79 1.80 11.44
N GLY A 123 -13.32 2.02 12.65
CA GLY A 123 -12.68 1.63 13.90
C GLY A 123 -11.50 2.55 14.27
N SER A 124 -10.79 2.18 15.34
CA SER A 124 -9.52 2.79 15.72
C SER A 124 -8.38 1.95 15.15
N ARG A 125 -7.52 2.56 14.33
CA ARG A 125 -6.34 1.91 13.74
C ARG A 125 -5.16 2.89 13.79
N VAL A 126 -3.99 2.38 14.17
CA VAL A 126 -2.74 3.13 14.02
C VAL A 126 -2.14 2.71 12.69
N ASN A 127 -2.30 3.55 11.67
CA ASN A 127 -1.62 3.36 10.40
C ASN A 127 -0.30 4.15 10.43
N LYS A 128 0.69 3.67 9.69
CA LYS A 128 1.87 4.46 9.39
C LYS A 128 1.58 5.36 8.19
N SER A 129 2.01 6.61 8.28
CA SER A 129 2.04 7.56 7.18
C SER A 129 3.47 7.73 6.72
N ILE A 130 3.72 7.52 5.44
CA ILE A 130 5.03 7.67 4.82
C ILE A 130 4.95 8.79 3.82
N ASP A 131 5.90 9.72 3.91
CA ASP A 131 5.92 10.91 3.09
C ASP A 131 7.01 10.80 2.03
N ILE A 132 6.62 10.46 0.79
CA ILE A 132 7.51 10.38 -0.38
C ILE A 132 7.09 11.48 -1.35
N HIS A 133 7.76 12.64 -1.25
CA HIS A 133 7.33 13.85 -1.95
C HIS A 133 7.33 13.68 -3.46
N GLY A 134 6.25 14.13 -4.10
CA GLY A 134 6.07 14.04 -5.54
C GLY A 134 5.63 12.68 -6.05
N ARG A 135 5.43 11.69 -5.17
CA ARG A 135 4.89 10.36 -5.50
C ARG A 135 3.66 10.07 -4.65
N ILE A 136 2.72 9.30 -5.16
CA ILE A 136 1.52 8.89 -4.44
C ILE A 136 1.71 7.46 -3.95
N ILE A 137 1.48 7.21 -2.66
CA ILE A 137 1.43 5.84 -2.14
C ILE A 137 -0.03 5.38 -2.19
N PHE A 138 -0.28 4.25 -2.86
CA PHE A 138 -1.60 3.67 -3.05
C PHE A 138 -1.58 2.20 -2.64
N ASP A 139 -1.82 1.93 -1.35
CA ASP A 139 -1.75 0.59 -0.78
C ASP A 139 -3.06 -0.18 -0.96
N VAL A 140 -3.00 -1.32 -1.63
CA VAL A 140 -4.17 -2.17 -1.94
C VAL A 140 -4.85 -2.67 -0.67
N LEU A 141 -4.09 -2.97 0.39
CA LEU A 141 -4.70 -3.41 1.65
C LEU A 141 -5.61 -2.33 2.22
N GLN A 142 -5.22 -1.05 2.13
CA GLN A 142 -6.04 0.06 2.62
C GLN A 142 -7.31 0.24 1.79
N VAL A 143 -7.21 0.05 0.47
CA VAL A 143 -8.39 0.06 -0.42
C VAL A 143 -9.36 -1.05 -0.03
N VAL A 144 -8.87 -2.29 0.09
CA VAL A 144 -9.72 -3.45 0.39
C VAL A 144 -10.36 -3.32 1.77
N LEU A 145 -9.62 -2.88 2.78
CA LEU A 145 -10.13 -2.64 4.13
C LEU A 145 -11.19 -1.54 4.21
N ARG A 146 -11.17 -0.59 3.28
CA ARG A 146 -12.07 0.56 3.25
C ARG A 146 -13.35 0.26 2.47
N ASP A 147 -13.21 -0.39 1.32
CA ASP A 147 -14.29 -0.53 0.35
C ASP A 147 -15.01 -1.88 0.45
N TYR A 148 -14.39 -2.89 1.10
CA TYR A 148 -14.93 -4.25 1.17
C TYR A 148 -14.97 -4.80 2.59
N LYS A 149 -16.00 -5.61 2.88
CA LYS A 149 -16.14 -6.35 4.15
C LYS A 149 -15.88 -7.83 3.92
N LEU A 150 -14.63 -8.25 4.14
CA LEU A 150 -14.18 -9.63 3.95
C LEU A 150 -13.95 -10.32 5.30
N ARG A 151 -13.98 -11.67 5.30
CA ARG A 151 -13.64 -12.47 6.48
C ARG A 151 -12.14 -12.46 6.79
N SER A 152 -11.30 -12.41 5.76
CA SER A 152 -9.84 -12.35 5.87
C SER A 152 -9.29 -11.35 4.85
N TYR A 153 -8.27 -10.60 5.27
CA TYR A 153 -7.58 -9.59 4.47
C TYR A 153 -6.13 -9.99 4.17
N THR A 154 -5.82 -11.28 4.17
CA THR A 154 -4.51 -11.75 3.69
C THR A 154 -4.48 -11.65 2.16
N LEU A 155 -3.31 -11.37 1.59
CA LEU A 155 -3.16 -11.28 0.12
C LEU A 155 -3.68 -12.54 -0.59
N ASN A 156 -3.45 -13.73 -0.03
CA ASN A 156 -3.97 -14.98 -0.58
C ASN A 156 -5.51 -15.01 -0.61
N SER A 157 -6.16 -14.67 0.52
CA SER A 157 -7.62 -14.68 0.61
C SER A 157 -8.26 -13.65 -0.32
N VAL A 158 -7.68 -12.46 -0.42
CA VAL A 158 -8.17 -11.38 -1.28
C VAL A 158 -7.95 -11.72 -2.76
N SER A 159 -6.78 -12.25 -3.11
CA SER A 159 -6.48 -12.67 -4.48
C SER A 159 -7.39 -13.81 -4.92
N TYR A 160 -7.63 -14.80 -4.06
CA TYR A 160 -8.57 -15.87 -4.36
C TYR A 160 -10.00 -15.35 -4.53
N HIS A 161 -10.44 -14.44 -3.66
CA HIS A 161 -11.79 -13.88 -3.70
C HIS A 161 -12.07 -13.09 -4.99
N PHE A 162 -11.13 -12.26 -5.45
CA PHE A 162 -11.35 -11.37 -6.60
C PHE A 162 -10.80 -11.87 -7.94
N LEU A 163 -9.72 -12.67 -7.92
CA LEU A 163 -9.01 -13.14 -9.10
C LEU A 163 -9.17 -14.64 -9.35
N ALA A 164 -9.71 -15.40 -8.39
CA ALA A 164 -9.71 -16.87 -8.41
C ALA A 164 -8.30 -17.48 -8.55
N GLU A 165 -7.26 -16.73 -8.18
CA GLU A 165 -5.86 -17.19 -8.16
C GLU A 165 -5.45 -17.55 -6.73
N GLN A 166 -4.84 -18.72 -6.56
CA GLN A 166 -4.19 -19.09 -5.30
C GLN A 166 -2.68 -18.83 -5.41
N LYS A 167 -2.09 -18.32 -4.33
CA LYS A 167 -0.63 -18.25 -4.22
C LYS A 167 -0.08 -19.60 -3.75
N GLU A 168 1.11 -19.97 -4.20
CA GLU A 168 1.85 -21.06 -3.55
C GLU A 168 2.44 -20.48 -2.26
N ASP A 169 1.95 -20.94 -1.11
CA ASP A 169 2.42 -20.48 0.19
C ASP A 169 3.82 -21.05 0.48
N VAL A 170 4.85 -20.20 0.42
CA VAL A 170 6.14 -20.50 1.05
C VAL A 170 6.02 -20.14 2.53
N ALA A 171 6.02 -21.15 3.40
CA ALA A 171 5.97 -20.88 4.83
C ALA A 171 7.20 -20.08 5.28
N TYR A 172 6.96 -19.04 6.08
CA TYR A 172 7.98 -18.07 6.51
C TYR A 172 9.21 -18.74 7.16
N SER A 173 9.01 -19.87 7.84
CA SER A 173 10.08 -20.67 8.44
C SER A 173 11.12 -21.21 7.45
N PHE A 174 10.74 -21.42 6.20
CA PHE A 174 11.63 -21.96 5.16
C PHE A 174 12.38 -20.87 4.38
N ILE A 175 12.00 -19.60 4.49
CA ILE A 175 12.66 -18.51 3.76
C ILE A 175 14.16 -18.44 4.07
N PRO A 176 14.62 -18.51 5.34
CA PRO A 176 16.05 -18.51 5.65
C PRO A 176 16.80 -19.72 5.07
N GLU A 177 16.15 -20.88 5.00
CA GLU A 177 16.74 -22.11 4.47
C GLU A 177 16.88 -22.03 2.94
N LEU A 178 15.84 -21.57 2.26
CA LEU A 178 15.86 -21.34 0.81
C LEU A 178 16.88 -20.27 0.41
N GLN A 179 17.08 -19.24 1.24
CA GLN A 179 18.10 -18.22 0.98
C GLN A 179 19.53 -18.77 1.11
N LYS A 180 19.77 -19.63 2.11
CA LYS A 180 21.09 -20.27 2.36
C LYS A 180 21.42 -21.42 1.41
N GLY A 181 20.44 -21.90 0.65
CA GLY A 181 20.62 -22.97 -0.34
C GLY A 181 21.40 -22.52 -1.58
N ASP A 182 21.05 -23.10 -2.72
CA ASP A 182 21.67 -22.82 -4.02
C ASP A 182 20.97 -21.66 -4.76
N ASP A 183 21.43 -21.42 -5.98
CA ASP A 183 20.86 -20.42 -6.89
C ASP A 183 19.43 -20.77 -7.33
N TYR A 184 19.08 -22.06 -7.42
CA TYR A 184 17.73 -22.55 -7.72
C TYR A 184 16.75 -22.36 -6.55
N SER A 185 17.19 -22.52 -5.31
CA SER A 185 16.35 -22.25 -4.13
C SER A 185 16.07 -20.76 -3.98
N ARG A 186 17.07 -19.90 -4.26
CA ARG A 186 16.87 -18.45 -4.35
C ARG A 186 15.99 -18.04 -5.53
N ARG A 187 16.07 -18.74 -6.68
CA ARG A 187 15.15 -18.57 -7.80
C ARG A 187 13.70 -18.89 -7.41
N ARG A 188 13.47 -19.94 -6.64
CA ARG A 188 12.12 -20.27 -6.13
C ARG A 188 11.57 -19.14 -5.25
N LEU A 189 12.40 -18.56 -4.38
CA LEU A 189 12.01 -17.37 -3.61
C LEU A 189 11.73 -16.16 -4.50
N ALA A 190 12.54 -15.94 -5.55
CA ALA A 190 12.35 -14.81 -6.45
C ALA A 190 11.02 -14.92 -7.22
N VAL A 191 10.67 -16.11 -7.70
CA VAL A 191 9.36 -16.37 -8.34
C VAL A 191 8.21 -16.11 -7.37
N TYR A 192 8.34 -16.54 -6.11
CA TYR A 192 7.37 -16.25 -5.06
C TYR A 192 7.23 -14.73 -4.83
N CYS A 193 8.34 -14.02 -4.65
CA CYS A 193 8.36 -12.58 -4.43
C CYS A 193 7.78 -11.79 -5.61
N MET A 194 8.09 -12.20 -6.84
CA MET A 194 7.54 -11.59 -8.06
C MET A 194 6.03 -11.84 -8.21
N LYS A 195 5.52 -13.00 -7.81
CA LYS A 195 4.09 -13.26 -7.79
C LYS A 195 3.38 -12.34 -6.78
N ASP A 196 3.94 -12.18 -5.58
CA ASP A 196 3.44 -11.26 -4.56
C ASP A 196 3.49 -9.78 -5.01
N ALA A 197 4.45 -9.40 -5.86
CA ALA A 197 4.50 -8.06 -6.47
C ALA A 197 3.51 -7.87 -7.63
N ALA A 198 3.14 -8.92 -8.35
CA ALA A 198 2.21 -8.85 -9.49
C ALA A 198 0.73 -8.84 -9.07
N LEU A 199 0.37 -9.55 -8.00
CA LEU A 199 -1.02 -9.65 -7.53
C LEU A 199 -1.65 -8.29 -7.18
N PRO A 200 -0.97 -7.34 -6.49
CA PRO A 200 -1.51 -6.02 -6.21
C PRO A 200 -1.92 -5.26 -7.47
N LEU A 201 -1.11 -5.32 -8.54
CA LEU A 201 -1.44 -4.68 -9.82
C LEU A 201 -2.69 -5.29 -10.45
N LYS A 202 -2.80 -6.63 -10.48
CA LYS A 202 -4.00 -7.32 -10.97
C LYS A 202 -5.24 -6.96 -10.16
N LEU A 203 -5.11 -6.85 -8.83
CA LEU A 203 -6.20 -6.43 -7.95
C LEU A 203 -6.64 -5.01 -8.24
N LEU A 204 -5.70 -4.07 -8.40
CA LEU A 204 -6.05 -2.68 -8.75
C LEU A 204 -6.82 -2.58 -10.06
N GLU A 205 -6.40 -3.32 -11.08
CA GLU A 205 -7.05 -3.38 -12.38
C GLU A 205 -8.45 -4.00 -12.28
N LYS A 206 -8.57 -5.15 -11.60
CA LYS A 206 -9.86 -5.84 -11.43
C LYS A 206 -10.89 -5.00 -10.69
N LEU A 207 -10.44 -4.23 -9.70
CA LEU A 207 -11.30 -3.39 -8.85
C LEU A 207 -11.49 -1.98 -9.40
N LEU A 208 -10.80 -1.62 -10.50
CA LEU A 208 -10.75 -0.28 -11.08
C LEU A 208 -10.42 0.80 -10.02
N SER A 209 -9.60 0.45 -9.03
CA SER A 209 -9.42 1.24 -7.82
C SER A 209 -8.83 2.62 -8.10
N VAL A 210 -7.80 2.69 -8.95
CA VAL A 210 -7.14 3.96 -9.29
C VAL A 210 -8.13 4.89 -10.01
N ILE A 211 -8.86 4.37 -11.00
CA ILE A 211 -9.86 5.12 -11.77
C ILE A 211 -10.97 5.65 -10.86
N ASN A 212 -11.55 4.79 -10.03
CA ASN A 212 -12.62 5.16 -9.10
C ASN A 212 -12.18 6.24 -8.11
N TYR A 213 -10.95 6.15 -7.59
CA TYR A 213 -10.41 7.15 -6.67
C TYR A 213 -10.03 8.44 -7.38
N MET A 214 -9.53 8.39 -8.62
CA MET A 214 -9.29 9.58 -9.43
C MET A 214 -10.59 10.35 -9.71
N GLU A 215 -11.66 9.65 -10.09
CA GLU A 215 -12.99 10.26 -10.28
C GLU A 215 -13.52 10.87 -8.98
N MET A 216 -13.42 10.14 -7.87
CA MET A 216 -13.81 10.66 -6.55
C MET A 216 -13.03 11.93 -6.18
N ALA A 217 -11.72 11.99 -6.48
CA ALA A 217 -10.88 13.15 -6.23
C ALA A 217 -11.31 14.35 -7.09
N ARG A 218 -11.62 14.12 -8.38
CA ARG A 218 -12.14 15.14 -9.30
C ARG A 218 -13.47 15.71 -8.82
N VAL A 219 -14.41 14.85 -8.43
CA VAL A 219 -15.75 15.25 -7.97
C VAL A 219 -15.68 16.05 -6.68
N THR A 220 -14.92 15.57 -5.69
CA THR A 220 -14.87 16.19 -4.36
C THR A 220 -13.84 17.31 -4.23
N GLY A 221 -12.93 17.42 -5.20
CA GLY A 221 -11.89 18.44 -5.24
C GLY A 221 -10.84 18.30 -4.15
N VAL A 222 -10.64 17.09 -3.61
CA VAL A 222 -9.59 16.78 -2.62
C VAL A 222 -8.41 16.05 -3.28
N PRO A 223 -7.19 16.17 -2.74
CA PRO A 223 -6.04 15.37 -3.19
C PRO A 223 -6.28 13.86 -3.13
N LEU A 224 -5.73 13.11 -4.08
CA LEU A 224 -5.91 11.65 -4.19
C LEU A 224 -5.47 10.91 -2.92
N ASN A 225 -4.36 11.31 -2.31
CA ASN A 225 -3.86 10.73 -1.06
C ASN A 225 -4.82 10.94 0.13
N TYR A 226 -5.65 11.99 0.14
CA TYR A 226 -6.65 12.21 1.18
C TYR A 226 -7.76 11.18 1.12
N LEU A 227 -8.02 10.60 -0.06
CA LEU A 227 -9.06 9.58 -0.21
C LEU A 227 -8.69 8.27 0.48
N LEU A 228 -7.43 8.00 0.79
CA LEU A 228 -7.03 6.83 1.60
C LEU A 228 -6.78 7.22 3.06
N THR A 229 -6.19 8.38 3.31
CA THR A 229 -5.70 8.78 4.65
C THR A 229 -6.74 9.54 5.48
N ARG A 230 -7.77 10.12 4.86
CA ARG A 230 -8.77 10.97 5.54
C ARG A 230 -10.19 10.40 5.41
N GLY A 231 -11.03 10.79 6.38
CA GLY A 231 -12.44 10.44 6.44
C GLY A 231 -13.31 11.23 5.46
N GLN A 232 -14.63 11.07 5.57
CA GLN A 232 -15.58 11.69 4.64
C GLN A 232 -15.73 13.22 4.85
N GLN A 233 -15.50 13.72 6.07
CA GLN A 233 -15.69 15.13 6.41
C GLN A 233 -14.87 16.09 5.54
N ILE A 234 -13.61 15.76 5.22
CA ILE A 234 -12.75 16.64 4.42
C ILE A 234 -13.28 16.82 2.99
N LYS A 235 -13.97 15.80 2.45
CA LYS A 235 -14.58 15.85 1.11
C LYS A 235 -15.74 16.84 1.10
N ILE A 236 -16.62 16.73 2.09
CA ILE A 236 -17.77 17.63 2.25
C ILE A 236 -17.29 19.06 2.47
N LEU A 237 -16.29 19.25 3.34
CA LEU A 237 -15.71 20.56 3.61
C LEU A 237 -15.12 21.20 2.35
N SER A 238 -14.34 20.45 1.56
CA SER A 238 -13.80 20.91 0.28
C SER A 238 -14.90 21.39 -0.67
N MET A 239 -15.96 20.58 -0.86
CA MET A 239 -17.08 20.93 -1.73
C MET A 239 -17.84 22.16 -1.22
N MET A 240 -18.11 22.22 0.09
CA MET A 240 -18.80 23.34 0.73
C MET A 240 -18.02 24.63 0.56
N LEU A 241 -16.73 24.65 0.85
CA LEU A 241 -15.87 25.82 0.69
C LEU A 241 -15.84 26.33 -0.76
N ARG A 242 -15.77 25.43 -1.75
CA ARG A 242 -15.83 25.80 -3.17
C ARG A 242 -17.17 26.47 -3.51
N LYS A 243 -18.29 25.94 -3.00
CA LYS A 243 -19.62 26.52 -3.23
C LYS A 243 -19.80 27.85 -2.50
N CYS A 244 -19.33 27.97 -1.26
CA CYS A 244 -19.34 29.22 -0.50
C CYS A 244 -18.56 30.31 -1.25
N LYS A 245 -17.35 30.01 -1.74
CA LYS A 245 -16.55 30.94 -2.56
C LYS A 245 -17.31 31.41 -3.81
N ALA A 246 -17.97 30.51 -4.53
CA ALA A 246 -18.71 30.84 -5.74
C ALA A 246 -19.95 31.73 -5.49
N ASN A 247 -20.48 31.73 -4.26
CA ASN A 247 -21.65 32.54 -3.88
C ASN A 247 -21.29 33.67 -2.91
N HIS A 248 -19.99 33.95 -2.72
CA HIS A 248 -19.50 34.98 -1.81
C HIS A 248 -19.95 34.82 -0.34
N PHE A 249 -20.08 33.56 0.11
CA PHE A 249 -20.36 33.24 1.51
C PHE A 249 -19.09 32.90 2.29
N PHE A 250 -19.12 33.20 3.60
CA PHE A 250 -18.13 32.74 4.55
C PHE A 250 -18.68 31.54 5.34
N LEU A 251 -17.80 30.57 5.62
CA LEU A 251 -18.14 29.45 6.48
C LEU A 251 -17.78 29.83 7.93
N PRO A 252 -18.75 29.92 8.86
CA PRO A 252 -18.45 30.24 10.25
C PRO A 252 -17.73 29.07 10.93
N VAL A 253 -16.82 29.39 11.85
CA VAL A 253 -16.22 28.42 12.76
C VAL A 253 -17.13 28.33 13.99
N ILE A 254 -17.70 27.16 14.22
CA ILE A 254 -18.57 26.89 15.37
C ILE A 254 -17.85 25.88 16.25
N ASP A 255 -17.50 26.30 17.47
CA ASP A 255 -16.89 25.41 18.45
C ASP A 255 -17.95 24.45 18.99
N VAL A 256 -17.80 23.17 18.66
CA VAL A 256 -18.66 22.11 19.19
C VAL A 256 -18.21 21.81 20.61
N GLN A 257 -18.91 22.35 21.61
CA GLN A 257 -18.76 21.88 22.98
C GLN A 257 -19.20 20.42 23.04
N GLY A 258 -18.30 19.53 23.51
CA GLY A 258 -18.52 18.09 23.60
C GLY A 258 -19.59 17.74 24.65
N GLY A 259 -20.84 18.07 24.37
CA GLY A 259 -22.01 17.46 25.00
C GLY A 259 -22.48 16.31 24.14
N ASP A 260 -22.96 15.23 24.75
CA ASP A 260 -23.76 14.22 24.06
C ASP A 260 -24.96 14.92 23.41
N ALA A 261 -24.83 15.27 22.12
CA ALA A 261 -25.95 15.75 21.35
C ALA A 261 -27.02 14.65 21.38
N GLU A 262 -28.21 14.99 21.87
CA GLU A 262 -29.35 14.08 21.85
C GLU A 262 -29.45 13.44 20.46
N ARG A 263 -29.37 12.11 20.40
CA ARG A 263 -29.54 11.41 19.13
C ARG A 263 -30.95 11.71 18.63
N TYR A 264 -31.05 12.39 17.50
CA TYR A 264 -32.33 12.64 16.84
C TYR A 264 -33.07 11.30 16.66
N LYS A 265 -34.30 11.22 17.21
CA LYS A 265 -35.17 10.05 17.03
C LYS A 265 -35.73 10.09 15.60
N LEU A 266 -35.32 9.13 14.79
CA LEU A 266 -35.95 8.85 13.50
C LEU A 266 -36.96 7.73 13.70
N LEU A 267 -38.23 7.97 13.37
CA LEU A 267 -39.27 6.95 13.36
C LEU A 267 -39.31 6.30 11.97
N LEU A 268 -39.20 4.98 11.94
CA LEU A 268 -39.41 4.16 10.75
C LEU A 268 -40.62 3.27 11.01
N THR A 269 -41.50 3.14 10.02
CA THR A 269 -42.69 2.28 10.06
C THR A 269 -42.61 1.27 8.92
N GLU A 270 -42.99 0.02 9.19
CA GLU A 270 -43.22 -0.99 8.16
C GLU A 270 -44.71 -1.08 7.88
N MET A 271 -45.08 -1.12 6.59
CA MET A 271 -46.45 -1.31 6.15
C MET A 271 -46.53 -2.62 5.36
N ILE A 272 -47.21 -3.62 5.92
CA ILE A 272 -47.52 -4.89 5.25
C ILE A 272 -49.02 -4.91 4.98
N ILE A 273 -49.38 -5.11 3.71
CA ILE A 273 -50.74 -5.49 3.29
C ILE A 273 -50.74 -6.99 3.07
N SER A 274 -51.57 -7.71 3.82
CA SER A 274 -51.91 -9.11 3.55
C SER A 274 -53.22 -9.15 2.78
N ILE A 275 -53.18 -9.51 1.50
CA ILE A 275 -54.38 -9.76 0.69
C ILE A 275 -54.68 -11.26 0.78
N ILE A 276 -55.88 -11.61 1.26
CA ILE A 276 -56.39 -12.98 1.21
C ILE A 276 -56.81 -13.25 -0.24
N SER A 277 -56.18 -14.24 -0.88
CA SER A 277 -56.73 -14.92 -2.06
C SER A 277 -57.35 -16.24 -1.64
#